data_AF-A0A0Q8UYV7-F1
#
_entry.id   AF-A0A0Q8UYV7-F1
#
_cell.length_a   1.000
_cell.length_b   1.000
_cell.length_c   1.000
_cell.angle_alpha   90.00
_cell.angle_beta   90.00
_cell.angle_gamma   90.00
#
_symmetry.space_group_name_H-M   'P 1'
#
loop_
_entity.id
_entity.type
_entity.pdbx_description
1 polymer ?
#
loop_
_entity_poly.entity_id
_entity_poly.type
_entity_poly.pdbx_seq_one_letter_code
_entity_poly.pdbx_strand_id
1 'polypeptide(L)'
;MSTTVSRTQAELTNARARIVGTRDGFLADAIVVVVRSTSAAWRAVSGVARRVGSVVTPLGWALAVVAILGLTSGYVYGWLEAVVVGWSAVALLAVASGYLAGRNAYRVQLALPSNRVVVGEKAPGEVMVRNPGRRRLASVRVEVPVGHGLAEFASPSLGGGETHSDVFLVPTTRRGIVPIGPVRTVRADPVGVVRREMVWAESLDLFVHPRTIAIPSMSTGFVRDLEGAPTRDLTASDIAFHALREYVPGDERRNIHWKSTAKTGSYMVRQFEETRRSHLLVALSLSSSDYGNDEEFELAVSAAGSLGVRAMLDSRTVSVVASARTPDFAKKIVHTVRRLSIVNRGRLLDDLAGVELAPTALRLPELAQIAAEESTGTSIAFLLCGSTVTATQLRAAASHFPLGVDVVAVVCDEGAVPALRRVSDLSVLTIGYLEDLQKSLAKRMAT
;
A
#
# COMPACT_ATOMS: atom_id res chain seq x y z
N MET A 1 14.58 46.11 41.51
CA MET A 1 13.65 44.98 41.79
C MET A 1 14.36 43.64 41.55
N SER A 2 15.57 43.45 42.11
CA SER A 2 16.48 42.36 41.70
C SER A 2 17.02 41.54 42.88
N THR A 3 16.30 41.49 44.00
CA THR A 3 16.80 40.90 45.26
C THR A 3 16.00 39.72 45.78
N THR A 4 15.05 39.19 45.00
CA THR A 4 14.16 38.10 45.47
C THR A 4 14.40 36.75 44.77
N VAL A 5 15.27 36.67 43.76
CA VAL A 5 15.50 35.43 42.98
C VAL A 5 16.68 34.60 43.50
N SER A 6 17.64 35.17 44.24
CA SER A 6 18.86 34.43 44.65
C SER A 6 18.67 33.50 45.86
N ARG A 7 17.61 33.69 46.66
CA ARG A 7 17.43 32.95 47.93
C ARG A 7 16.84 31.55 47.72
N THR A 8 15.96 31.39 46.75
CA THR A 8 15.33 30.09 46.42
C THR A 8 16.25 29.14 45.66
N GLN A 9 17.21 29.64 44.88
CA GLN A 9 18.21 28.79 44.21
C GLN A 9 19.29 28.26 45.17
N ALA A 10 19.65 29.03 46.21
CA ALA A 10 20.61 28.61 47.23
C ALA A 10 20.05 27.52 48.17
N GLU A 11 18.74 27.51 48.44
CA GLU A 11 18.10 26.51 49.30
C GLU A 11 17.86 25.16 48.57
N LEU A 12 17.52 25.19 47.27
CA LEU A 12 17.35 23.96 46.48
C LEU A 12 18.68 23.21 46.24
N THR A 13 19.80 23.92 46.21
CA THR A 13 21.12 23.30 46.02
C THR A 13 21.62 22.60 47.30
N ASN A 14 21.18 23.07 48.49
CA ASN A 14 21.60 22.53 49.78
C ASN A 14 20.79 21.31 50.26
N ALA A 15 19.56 21.12 49.78
CA ALA A 15 18.74 19.97 50.18
C ALA A 15 19.28 18.64 49.63
N ARG A 16 19.86 18.65 48.43
CA ARG A 16 20.46 17.44 47.81
C ARG A 16 21.80 17.04 48.42
N ALA A 17 22.56 18.01 48.96
CA ALA A 17 23.86 17.77 49.56
C ALA A 17 23.79 17.27 51.01
N ARG A 18 22.68 17.51 51.74
CA ARG A 18 22.59 17.18 53.17
C ARG A 18 22.25 15.72 53.49
N ILE A 19 21.79 14.95 52.50
CA ILE A 19 21.43 13.52 52.66
C ILE A 19 22.63 12.61 52.37
N VAL A 20 23.64 13.12 51.68
CA VAL A 20 24.85 12.35 51.34
C VAL A 20 26.01 13.02 52.06
N GLY A 21 26.27 12.59 53.29
CA GLY A 21 27.45 13.02 54.04
C GLY A 21 28.72 12.85 53.19
N THR A 22 29.62 13.81 53.31
CA THR A 22 30.98 13.75 52.75
C THR A 22 31.73 12.57 53.36
N ARG A 23 31.57 11.40 52.74
CA ARG A 23 32.41 10.23 52.98
C ARG A 23 33.60 10.30 52.04
N ASP A 24 34.54 11.20 52.36
CA ASP A 24 35.90 11.11 51.86
C ASP A 24 36.56 9.95 52.58
N GLY A 25 36.53 8.78 51.96
CA GLY A 25 37.14 7.58 52.49
C GLY A 25 37.48 6.66 51.33
N PHE A 26 38.68 6.10 51.37
CA PHE A 26 39.21 5.13 50.40
C PHE A 26 38.20 4.01 50.03
N LEU A 27 37.29 3.66 50.96
CA LEU A 27 36.20 2.71 50.73
C LEU A 27 35.11 3.21 49.76
N ALA A 28 34.77 4.50 49.76
CA ALA A 28 33.80 5.07 48.82
C ALA A 28 34.36 5.11 47.40
N ASP A 29 35.62 5.50 47.23
CA ASP A 29 36.33 5.44 45.94
C ASP A 29 36.52 3.99 45.48
N ALA A 30 36.86 3.06 46.37
CA ALA A 30 36.97 1.64 46.03
C ALA A 30 35.62 1.06 45.57
N ILE A 31 34.51 1.40 46.22
CA ILE A 31 33.16 0.98 45.81
C ILE A 31 32.79 1.61 44.46
N VAL A 32 33.10 2.88 44.22
CA VAL A 32 32.83 3.54 42.93
C VAL A 32 33.68 2.93 41.81
N VAL A 33 34.94 2.58 42.07
CA VAL A 33 35.82 1.88 41.12
C VAL A 33 35.31 0.46 40.84
N VAL A 34 34.85 -0.28 41.85
CA VAL A 34 34.25 -1.61 41.69
C VAL A 34 32.93 -1.53 40.92
N VAL A 35 32.07 -0.55 41.20
CA VAL A 35 30.78 -0.38 40.50
C VAL A 35 30.99 0.12 39.06
N ARG A 36 31.98 0.98 38.80
CA ARG A 36 32.34 1.43 37.45
C ARG A 36 33.01 0.32 36.64
N SER A 37 33.88 -0.47 37.25
CA SER A 37 34.53 -1.61 36.58
C SER A 37 33.54 -2.76 36.33
N THR A 38 32.64 -3.06 37.27
CA THR A 38 31.56 -4.04 37.08
C THR A 38 30.51 -3.56 36.09
N SER A 39 30.12 -2.29 36.08
CA SER A 39 29.18 -1.77 35.07
C SER A 39 29.81 -1.62 33.68
N ALA A 40 31.12 -1.37 33.56
CA ALA A 40 31.85 -1.39 32.31
C ALA A 40 32.03 -2.84 31.81
N ALA A 41 32.37 -3.77 32.70
CA ALA A 41 32.40 -5.21 32.42
C ALA A 41 31.02 -5.73 32.02
N TRP A 42 29.95 -5.32 32.69
CA TRP A 42 28.57 -5.69 32.37
C TRP A 42 28.12 -5.10 31.02
N ARG A 43 28.55 -3.89 30.68
CA ARG A 43 28.31 -3.30 29.35
C ARG A 43 29.11 -4.01 28.25
N ALA A 44 30.34 -4.42 28.54
CA ALA A 44 31.16 -5.22 27.61
C ALA A 44 30.59 -6.64 27.44
N VAL A 45 30.24 -7.31 28.53
CA VAL A 45 29.61 -8.64 28.57
C VAL A 45 28.24 -8.62 27.91
N SER A 46 27.38 -7.62 28.17
CA SER A 46 26.08 -7.51 27.49
C SER A 46 26.20 -7.11 26.02
N GLY A 47 27.27 -6.44 25.61
CA GLY A 47 27.60 -6.17 24.21
C GLY A 47 28.08 -7.42 23.47
N VAL A 48 28.94 -8.22 24.10
CA VAL A 48 29.40 -9.52 23.58
C VAL A 48 28.25 -10.52 23.59
N ALA A 49 27.47 -10.62 24.67
CA ALA A 49 26.33 -11.51 24.79
C ALA A 49 25.24 -11.20 23.76
N ARG A 50 25.00 -9.93 23.40
CA ARG A 50 24.09 -9.59 22.30
C ARG A 50 24.62 -10.01 20.94
N ARG A 51 25.93 -9.85 20.68
CA ARG A 51 26.57 -10.28 19.43
C ARG A 51 26.67 -11.80 19.30
N VAL A 52 26.85 -12.51 20.40
CA VAL A 52 26.89 -13.98 20.46
C VAL A 52 25.48 -14.54 20.40
N GLY A 53 24.53 -13.96 21.13
CA GLY A 53 23.12 -14.37 21.10
C GLY A 53 22.44 -14.16 19.75
N SER A 54 22.88 -13.20 18.93
CA SER A 54 22.37 -13.03 17.56
C SER A 54 22.90 -14.07 16.56
N VAL A 55 23.81 -14.94 16.99
CA VAL A 55 24.53 -15.88 16.12
C VAL A 55 24.47 -17.33 16.63
N VAL A 56 24.37 -17.55 17.94
CA VAL A 56 24.23 -18.89 18.55
C VAL A 56 22.77 -19.29 18.58
N THR A 57 22.45 -20.45 18.02
CA THR A 57 21.08 -21.00 17.99
C THR A 57 20.68 -21.58 19.35
N PRO A 58 19.38 -21.92 19.57
CA PRO A 58 18.97 -22.64 20.77
C PRO A 58 19.75 -23.95 21.00
N LEU A 59 20.11 -24.64 19.91
CA LEU A 59 20.94 -25.85 19.96
C LEU A 59 22.37 -25.54 20.42
N GLY A 60 22.96 -24.44 19.96
CA GLY A 60 24.29 -24.02 20.41
C GLY A 60 24.33 -23.68 21.90
N TRP A 61 23.27 -23.08 22.44
CA TRP A 61 23.13 -22.87 23.88
C TRP A 61 22.97 -24.18 24.65
N ALA A 62 22.16 -25.11 24.14
CA ALA A 62 22.02 -26.44 24.75
C ALA A 62 23.35 -27.19 24.79
N LEU A 63 24.13 -27.16 23.70
CA LEU A 63 25.47 -27.75 23.64
C LEU A 63 26.44 -27.09 24.60
N ALA A 64 26.38 -25.76 24.77
CA ALA A 64 27.20 -25.06 25.76
C ALA A 64 26.86 -25.50 27.20
N VAL A 65 25.58 -25.69 27.52
CA VAL A 65 25.13 -26.21 28.82
C VAL A 65 25.61 -27.65 29.02
N VAL A 66 25.47 -28.52 28.01
CA VAL A 66 25.95 -29.90 28.06
C VAL A 66 27.47 -29.95 28.25
N ALA A 67 28.23 -29.09 27.56
CA ALA A 67 29.66 -28.97 27.75
C ALA A 67 30.02 -28.62 29.20
N ILE A 68 29.36 -27.61 29.78
CA ILE A 68 29.61 -27.17 31.16
C ILE A 68 29.23 -28.25 32.17
N LEU A 69 28.02 -28.80 32.08
CA LEU A 69 27.52 -29.82 33.02
C LEU A 69 28.30 -31.14 32.91
N GLY A 70 28.64 -31.56 31.69
CA GLY A 70 29.42 -32.78 31.45
C GLY A 70 30.83 -32.68 32.02
N LEU A 71 31.54 -31.57 31.75
CA LEU A 71 32.88 -31.36 32.28
C LEU A 71 32.87 -31.20 33.81
N THR A 72 31.94 -30.43 34.37
CA THR A 72 31.86 -30.22 35.82
C THR A 72 31.53 -31.51 36.56
N SER A 73 30.47 -32.22 36.17
CA SER A 73 30.10 -33.48 36.80
C SER A 73 31.15 -34.57 36.59
N GLY A 74 31.73 -34.65 35.39
CA GLY A 74 32.77 -35.62 35.05
C GLY A 74 34.02 -35.48 35.91
N TYR A 75 34.52 -34.25 36.09
CA TYR A 75 35.71 -34.01 36.93
C TYR A 75 35.42 -34.07 38.43
N VAL A 76 34.24 -33.63 38.88
CA VAL A 76 33.87 -33.66 40.31
C VAL A 76 33.61 -35.08 40.80
N TYR A 77 32.91 -35.88 40.01
CA TYR A 77 32.50 -37.24 40.40
C TYR A 77 33.37 -38.35 39.79
N GLY A 78 34.38 -38.00 38.98
CA GLY A 78 35.24 -38.97 38.29
C GLY A 78 34.53 -39.77 37.18
N TRP A 79 33.41 -39.25 36.66
CA TRP A 79 32.60 -39.95 35.67
C TRP A 79 33.16 -39.73 34.26
N LEU A 80 33.94 -40.69 33.77
CA LEU A 80 34.65 -40.59 32.48
C LEU A 80 33.70 -40.30 31.30
N GLU A 81 32.53 -40.95 31.26
CA GLU A 81 31.54 -40.74 30.19
C GLU A 81 31.06 -39.29 30.12
N ALA A 82 30.85 -38.63 31.26
CA ALA A 82 30.46 -37.22 31.31
C ALA A 82 31.58 -36.29 30.82
N VAL A 83 32.84 -36.64 31.09
CA VAL A 83 34.01 -35.90 30.57
C VAL A 83 34.09 -36.02 29.04
N VAL A 84 33.88 -37.22 28.49
CA VAL A 84 33.88 -37.46 27.04
C VAL A 84 32.78 -36.64 26.37
N VAL A 85 31.54 -36.72 26.88
CA VAL A 85 30.40 -35.92 26.37
C VAL A 85 30.71 -34.42 26.43
N GLY A 86 31.30 -33.95 27.52
CA GLY A 86 31.69 -32.55 27.69
C GLY A 86 32.69 -32.08 26.64
N TRP A 87 33.77 -32.84 26.42
CA TRP A 87 34.77 -32.52 25.40
C TRP A 87 34.25 -32.65 23.97
N SER A 88 33.38 -33.62 23.68
CA SER A 88 32.71 -33.73 22.38
C SER A 88 31.87 -32.50 22.08
N ALA A 89 31.11 -31.98 23.07
CA ALA A 89 30.33 -30.76 22.91
C ALA A 89 31.23 -29.52 22.69
N VAL A 90 32.36 -29.42 23.40
CA VAL A 90 33.37 -28.36 23.17
C VAL A 90 33.96 -28.45 21.76
N ALA A 91 34.31 -29.65 21.29
CA ALA A 91 34.85 -29.85 19.95
C ALA A 91 33.84 -29.41 18.87
N LEU A 92 32.56 -29.75 19.03
CA LEU A 92 31.50 -29.30 18.11
C LEU A 92 31.35 -27.78 18.10
N LEU A 93 31.35 -27.12 19.27
CA LEU A 93 31.29 -25.66 19.38
C LEU A 93 32.50 -24.98 18.72
N ALA A 94 33.70 -25.56 18.86
CA ALA A 94 34.92 -25.05 18.25
C ALA A 94 34.88 -25.16 16.72
N VAL A 95 34.46 -26.31 16.18
CA VAL A 95 34.27 -26.52 14.74
C VAL A 95 33.23 -25.53 14.20
N ALA A 96 32.07 -25.42 14.85
CA ALA A 96 31.01 -24.50 14.44
C ALA A 96 31.46 -23.02 14.47
N SER A 97 32.27 -22.62 15.44
CA SER A 97 32.86 -21.28 15.51
C SER A 97 33.82 -21.00 14.35
N GLY A 98 34.57 -22.01 13.90
CA GLY A 98 35.43 -21.92 12.71
C GLY A 98 34.63 -21.65 11.43
N TYR A 99 33.42 -22.20 11.30
CA TYR A 99 32.52 -21.91 10.17
C TYR A 99 32.05 -20.46 10.14
N LEU A 100 32.03 -19.76 11.27
CA LEU A 100 31.68 -18.34 11.36
C LEU A 100 32.88 -17.41 11.12
N ALA A 101 34.10 -17.91 11.30
CA ALA A 101 35.32 -17.13 11.13
C ALA A 101 35.50 -16.72 9.65
N GLY A 102 35.46 -15.42 9.40
CA GLY A 102 35.66 -14.82 8.08
C GLY A 102 34.91 -13.50 7.91
N ARG A 103 35.65 -12.42 7.63
CA ARG A 103 35.07 -11.12 7.23
C ARG A 103 34.87 -11.13 5.72
N ASN A 104 33.71 -11.62 5.30
CA ASN A 104 33.35 -11.63 3.89
C ASN A 104 32.36 -10.50 3.64
N ALA A 105 32.86 -9.43 3.03
CA ALA A 105 32.04 -8.33 2.55
C ALA A 105 31.45 -8.72 1.20
N TYR A 106 30.39 -9.54 1.18
CA TYR A 106 29.59 -9.69 -0.04
C TYR A 106 29.00 -8.32 -0.41
N ARG A 107 28.60 -8.12 -1.66
CA ARG A 107 27.69 -7.03 -2.02
C ARG A 107 26.53 -7.67 -2.74
N VAL A 108 25.36 -7.64 -2.11
CA VAL A 108 24.14 -8.22 -2.67
C VAL A 108 23.23 -7.10 -3.11
N GLN A 109 22.73 -7.18 -4.33
CA GLN A 109 21.80 -6.22 -4.91
C GLN A 109 20.55 -6.97 -5.38
N LEU A 110 19.40 -6.40 -5.07
CA LEU A 110 18.11 -6.84 -5.58
C LEU A 110 17.67 -5.87 -6.66
N ALA A 111 17.27 -6.39 -7.81
CA ALA A 111 16.74 -5.61 -8.91
C ALA A 111 15.40 -6.19 -9.37
N LEU A 112 14.48 -5.29 -9.72
CA LEU A 112 13.22 -5.61 -10.39
C LEU A 112 13.22 -4.84 -11.72
N PRO A 113 13.37 -5.51 -12.87
CA PRO A 113 13.37 -4.86 -14.18
C PRO A 113 12.12 -4.00 -14.42
N SER A 114 10.98 -4.45 -13.90
CA SER A 114 9.77 -3.65 -13.74
C SER A 114 9.22 -3.83 -12.33
N ASN A 115 8.88 -2.72 -11.68
CA ASN A 115 8.20 -2.71 -10.39
C ASN A 115 6.66 -2.67 -10.52
N ARG A 116 6.14 -2.72 -11.75
CA ARG A 116 4.70 -2.74 -12.06
C ARG A 116 4.41 -3.80 -13.11
N VAL A 117 3.44 -4.66 -12.81
CA VAL A 117 3.00 -5.76 -13.69
C VAL A 117 1.50 -5.93 -13.57
N VAL A 118 0.85 -6.53 -14.56
CA VAL A 118 -0.57 -6.88 -14.47
C VAL A 118 -0.72 -8.29 -13.87
N VAL A 119 -1.83 -8.56 -13.18
CA VAL A 119 -2.17 -9.92 -12.71
C VAL A 119 -1.98 -10.95 -13.82
N GLY A 120 -1.28 -12.04 -13.50
CA GLY A 120 -0.97 -13.14 -14.42
C GLY A 120 0.28 -12.92 -15.29
N GLU A 121 0.86 -11.72 -15.34
CA GLU A 121 2.12 -11.48 -16.04
C GLU A 121 3.32 -11.99 -15.25
N LYS A 122 4.38 -12.42 -15.94
CA LYS A 122 5.61 -12.86 -15.29
C LYS A 122 6.38 -11.64 -14.75
N ALA A 123 6.65 -11.64 -13.45
CA ALA A 123 7.48 -10.64 -12.79
C ALA A 123 8.83 -11.25 -12.38
N PRO A 124 9.88 -11.15 -13.21
CA PRO A 124 11.22 -11.62 -12.85
C PRO A 124 11.85 -10.66 -11.83
N GLY A 125 12.37 -11.20 -10.73
CA GLY A 125 13.30 -10.53 -9.84
C GLY A 125 14.70 -11.07 -10.05
N GLU A 126 15.69 -10.20 -9.95
CA GLU A 126 17.11 -10.54 -10.12
C GLU A 126 17.89 -10.25 -8.84
N VAL A 127 18.70 -11.22 -8.41
CA VAL A 127 19.59 -11.08 -7.25
C VAL A 127 21.02 -11.24 -7.72
N MET A 128 21.79 -10.16 -7.56
CA MET A 128 23.20 -10.14 -7.92
C MET A 128 24.05 -10.20 -6.65
N VAL A 129 24.89 -11.22 -6.56
CA VAL A 129 25.89 -11.40 -5.51
C VAL A 129 27.27 -11.11 -6.10
N ARG A 130 27.95 -10.11 -5.55
CA ARG A 130 29.28 -9.71 -5.98
C ARG A 130 30.32 -9.89 -4.88
N ASN A 131 31.51 -10.33 -5.27
CA ASN A 131 32.71 -10.27 -4.43
C ASN A 131 33.50 -8.98 -4.74
N PRO A 132 33.41 -7.92 -3.91
CA PRO A 132 34.21 -6.71 -4.10
C PRO A 132 35.67 -6.87 -3.68
N GLY A 133 36.04 -7.97 -3.01
CA GLY A 133 37.37 -8.22 -2.49
C GLY A 133 38.32 -8.86 -3.51
N ARG A 134 39.58 -9.05 -3.08
CA ARG A 134 40.62 -9.74 -3.86
C ARG A 134 40.72 -11.24 -3.56
N ARG A 135 40.20 -11.70 -2.42
CA ARG A 135 40.23 -13.12 -2.01
C ARG A 135 38.95 -13.82 -2.45
N ARG A 136 39.05 -15.13 -2.68
CA ARG A 136 37.89 -15.97 -3.01
C ARG A 136 36.91 -16.01 -1.82
N LEU A 137 35.63 -15.83 -2.10
CA LEU A 137 34.55 -15.99 -1.14
C LEU A 137 33.97 -17.39 -1.22
N ALA A 138 33.64 -17.96 -0.06
CA ALA A 138 32.94 -19.25 0.00
C ALA A 138 31.51 -19.11 -0.56
N SER A 139 30.90 -20.24 -0.90
CA SER A 139 29.48 -20.27 -1.26
C SER A 139 28.63 -19.74 -0.10
N VAL A 140 27.52 -19.09 -0.43
CA VAL A 140 26.62 -18.49 0.55
C VAL A 140 25.17 -18.71 0.12
N ARG A 141 24.29 -18.99 1.08
CA ARG A 141 22.86 -19.05 0.83
C ARG A 141 22.29 -17.63 0.87
N VAL A 142 21.55 -17.28 -0.17
CA VAL A 142 20.84 -16.02 -0.29
C VAL A 142 19.35 -16.31 -0.18
N GLU A 143 18.69 -15.60 0.72
CA GLU A 143 17.27 -15.71 0.99
C GLU A 143 16.61 -14.37 0.66
N VAL A 144 15.57 -14.40 -0.16
CA VAL A 144 14.78 -13.23 -0.55
C VAL A 144 13.32 -13.48 -0.18
N PRO A 145 12.79 -12.81 0.84
CA PRO A 145 11.36 -12.82 1.12
C PRO A 145 10.58 -12.25 -0.08
N VAL A 146 9.49 -12.91 -0.47
CA VAL A 146 8.63 -12.50 -1.60
C VAL A 146 7.18 -12.59 -1.14
N GLY A 147 6.62 -11.48 -0.66
CA GLY A 147 5.32 -11.48 0.00
C GLY A 147 5.30 -12.44 1.19
N HIS A 148 4.51 -13.51 1.10
CA HIS A 148 4.43 -14.58 2.11
C HIS A 148 5.39 -15.75 1.86
N GLY A 149 6.07 -15.77 0.71
CA GLY A 149 7.01 -16.82 0.32
C GLY A 149 8.47 -16.46 0.61
N LEU A 150 9.35 -17.43 0.43
CA LEU A 150 10.79 -17.27 0.52
C LEU A 150 11.46 -17.89 -0.70
N ALA A 151 12.26 -17.10 -1.42
CA ALA A 151 13.09 -17.60 -2.49
C ALA A 151 14.52 -17.82 -1.98
N GLU A 152 15.01 -19.06 -2.06
CA GLU A 152 16.35 -19.45 -1.60
C GLU A 152 17.25 -19.80 -2.78
N PHE A 153 18.47 -19.25 -2.77
CA PHE A 153 19.47 -19.46 -3.80
C PHE A 153 20.82 -19.81 -3.18
N ALA A 154 21.57 -20.69 -3.82
CA ALA A 154 22.93 -21.00 -3.42
C ALA A 154 23.92 -20.27 -4.34
N SER A 155 24.51 -19.18 -3.84
CA SER A 155 25.58 -18.50 -4.57
C SER A 155 26.85 -19.36 -4.51
N PRO A 156 27.50 -19.66 -5.65
CA PRO A 156 28.72 -20.46 -5.69
C PRO A 156 29.90 -19.69 -5.08
N SER A 157 31.05 -20.36 -4.98
CA SER A 157 32.28 -19.71 -4.52
C SER A 157 32.81 -18.71 -5.56
N LEU A 158 32.78 -17.42 -5.23
CA LEU A 158 33.16 -16.32 -6.11
C LEU A 158 34.64 -15.92 -5.96
N GLY A 159 35.37 -15.88 -7.06
CA GLY A 159 36.68 -15.24 -7.18
C GLY A 159 36.63 -13.74 -6.92
N GLY A 160 37.80 -13.10 -6.77
CA GLY A 160 37.87 -11.65 -6.53
C GLY A 160 37.30 -10.86 -7.71
N GLY A 161 36.37 -9.95 -7.44
CA GLY A 161 35.67 -9.16 -8.47
C GLY A 161 34.53 -9.87 -9.19
N GLU A 162 34.37 -11.19 -9.01
CA GLU A 162 33.35 -11.99 -9.68
C GLU A 162 31.94 -11.63 -9.20
N THR A 163 30.97 -11.74 -10.11
CA THR A 163 29.55 -11.51 -9.85
C THR A 163 28.77 -12.71 -10.34
N HIS A 164 27.81 -13.15 -9.54
CA HIS A 164 26.86 -14.18 -9.89
C HIS A 164 25.45 -13.60 -9.76
N SER A 165 24.63 -13.85 -10.78
CA SER A 165 23.24 -13.41 -10.83
C SER A 165 22.33 -14.62 -10.91
N ASP A 166 21.23 -14.57 -10.15
CA ASP A 166 20.16 -15.56 -10.20
C ASP A 166 18.81 -14.84 -10.37
N VAL A 167 17.89 -15.49 -11.09
CA VAL A 167 16.59 -14.93 -11.44
C VAL A 167 15.49 -15.78 -10.85
N PHE A 168 14.53 -15.13 -10.21
CA PHE A 168 13.35 -15.78 -9.66
C PHE A 168 12.07 -15.15 -10.18
N LEU A 169 10.98 -15.92 -10.18
CA LEU A 169 9.67 -15.44 -10.59
C LEU A 169 8.84 -15.13 -9.35
N VAL A 170 8.31 -13.92 -9.29
CA VAL A 170 7.37 -13.50 -8.26
C VAL A 170 5.97 -13.96 -8.67
N PRO A 171 5.21 -14.65 -7.79
CA PRO A 171 3.85 -15.05 -8.10
C PRO A 171 2.93 -13.81 -8.19
N THR A 172 2.26 -13.65 -9.34
CA THR A 172 1.36 -12.53 -9.68
C THR A 172 -0.09 -13.00 -9.84
N THR A 173 -0.48 -14.06 -9.12
CA THR A 173 -1.79 -14.72 -9.26
C THR A 173 -2.96 -13.88 -8.78
N ARG A 174 -2.75 -12.97 -7.82
CA ARG A 174 -3.73 -11.98 -7.36
C ARG A 174 -3.12 -10.59 -7.41
N ARG A 175 -3.97 -9.58 -7.58
CA ARG A 175 -3.54 -8.17 -7.51
C ARG A 175 -3.09 -7.85 -6.09
N GLY A 176 -2.20 -6.88 -5.95
CA GLY A 176 -1.64 -6.57 -4.65
C GLY A 176 -0.34 -5.78 -4.73
N ILE A 177 0.12 -5.32 -3.58
CA ILE A 177 1.48 -4.81 -3.42
C ILE A 177 2.29 -5.94 -2.77
N VAL A 178 3.22 -6.52 -3.52
CA VAL A 178 4.06 -7.63 -3.06
C VAL A 178 5.41 -7.06 -2.61
N PRO A 179 5.71 -7.05 -1.30
CA PRO A 179 7.02 -6.63 -0.82
C PRO A 179 8.06 -7.71 -1.13
N ILE A 180 9.20 -7.32 -1.68
CA ILE A 180 10.29 -8.18 -2.09
C ILE A 180 11.55 -7.76 -1.34
N GLY A 181 12.16 -8.69 -0.62
CA GLY A 181 13.25 -8.40 0.30
C GLY A 181 12.76 -8.02 1.70
N PRO A 182 13.68 -7.63 2.60
CA PRO A 182 15.07 -7.31 2.32
C PRO A 182 15.90 -8.57 2.07
N VAL A 183 16.91 -8.50 1.19
CA VAL A 183 17.75 -9.66 0.87
C VAL A 183 18.63 -10.02 2.05
N ARG A 184 18.65 -11.32 2.39
CA ARG A 184 19.43 -11.87 3.50
C ARG A 184 20.44 -12.87 2.97
N THR A 185 21.64 -12.85 3.56
CA THR A 185 22.58 -13.96 3.40
C THR A 185 22.64 -14.75 4.69
N VAL A 186 22.49 -16.07 4.58
CA VAL A 186 22.54 -16.97 5.73
C VAL A 186 23.79 -17.81 5.67
N ARG A 187 24.55 -17.79 6.77
CA ARG A 187 25.69 -18.66 7.00
C ARG A 187 25.42 -19.48 8.25
N ALA A 188 25.25 -20.78 8.08
CA ALA A 188 25.06 -21.74 9.15
C ALA A 188 26.13 -22.82 9.10
N ASP A 189 26.50 -23.37 10.25
CA ASP A 189 27.31 -24.60 10.29
C ASP A 189 26.42 -25.83 10.00
N PRO A 190 27.00 -26.97 9.56
CA PRO A 190 26.23 -28.17 9.22
C PRO A 190 25.46 -28.79 10.39
N VAL A 191 25.85 -28.50 11.64
CA VAL A 191 25.25 -29.07 12.86
C VAL A 191 24.18 -28.11 13.42
N GLY A 192 24.11 -26.86 12.94
CA GLY A 192 23.10 -25.88 13.32
C GLY A 192 23.35 -25.20 14.66
N VAL A 193 24.59 -25.22 15.15
CA VAL A 193 25.02 -24.61 16.42
C VAL A 193 25.06 -23.07 16.33
N VAL A 194 25.43 -22.57 15.16
CA VAL A 194 25.73 -21.17 14.86
C VAL A 194 25.09 -20.79 13.52
N ARG A 195 24.23 -19.78 13.53
CA ARG A 195 23.58 -19.22 12.34
C ARG A 195 23.74 -17.71 12.35
N ARG A 196 24.43 -17.17 11.36
CA ARG A 196 24.58 -15.72 11.17
C ARG A 196 23.84 -15.27 9.94
N GLU A 197 22.91 -14.33 10.15
CA GLU A 197 22.17 -13.66 9.10
C GLU A 197 22.72 -12.25 8.91
N MET A 198 22.84 -11.82 7.65
CA MET A 198 23.17 -10.43 7.31
C MET A 198 22.16 -9.91 6.30
N VAL A 199 21.60 -8.74 6.58
CA VAL A 199 20.63 -8.04 5.72
C VAL A 199 21.38 -7.02 4.86
N TRP A 200 21.15 -7.04 3.55
CA TRP A 200 21.96 -6.26 2.60
C TRP A 200 21.21 -5.15 1.88
N ALA A 201 19.99 -5.44 1.39
CA ALA A 201 19.21 -4.54 0.56
C ALA A 201 17.93 -4.12 1.25
N GLU A 202 17.41 -2.94 0.92
CA GLU A 202 16.07 -2.51 1.30
C GLU A 202 15.02 -3.37 0.58
N SER A 203 13.82 -3.42 1.14
CA SER A 203 12.67 -4.04 0.48
C SER A 203 12.22 -3.18 -0.71
N LEU A 204 11.88 -3.83 -1.82
CA LEU A 204 11.26 -3.21 -2.98
C LEU A 204 9.80 -3.65 -3.07
N ASP A 205 8.91 -2.74 -3.47
CA ASP A 205 7.51 -3.07 -3.69
C ASP A 205 7.25 -3.36 -5.17
N LEU A 206 6.69 -4.54 -5.45
CA LEU A 206 6.13 -4.90 -6.75
C LEU A 206 4.63 -4.64 -6.73
N PHE A 207 4.16 -3.74 -7.60
CA PHE A 207 2.75 -3.45 -7.77
C PHE A 207 2.17 -4.39 -8.83
N VAL A 208 1.27 -5.29 -8.40
CA VAL A 208 0.49 -6.16 -9.28
C VAL A 208 -0.86 -5.49 -9.53
N HIS A 209 -0.98 -4.85 -10.68
CA HIS A 209 -2.16 -4.07 -11.09
C HIS A 209 -3.32 -4.98 -11.48
N PRO A 210 -4.58 -4.56 -11.24
CA PRO A 210 -5.74 -5.26 -11.77
C PRO A 210 -5.72 -5.28 -13.30
N ARG A 211 -6.36 -6.30 -13.89
CA ARG A 211 -6.51 -6.37 -15.35
C ARG A 211 -7.41 -5.22 -15.82
N THR A 212 -6.97 -4.49 -16.83
CA THR A 212 -7.78 -3.43 -17.46
C THR A 212 -8.08 -3.74 -18.91
N ILE A 213 -9.23 -3.28 -19.39
CA ILE A 213 -9.64 -3.38 -20.80
C ILE A 213 -9.75 -2.00 -21.46
N ALA A 214 -9.58 -1.97 -22.78
CA ALA A 214 -9.80 -0.77 -23.58
C ALA A 214 -11.30 -0.50 -23.75
N ILE A 215 -11.84 0.45 -23.00
CA ILE A 215 -13.23 0.92 -23.17
C ILE A 215 -13.30 1.89 -24.37
N PRO A 216 -14.37 1.89 -25.19
CA PRO A 216 -14.57 2.90 -26.23
C PRO A 216 -14.64 4.33 -25.67
N SER A 217 -14.46 5.31 -26.55
CA SER A 217 -14.46 6.73 -26.15
C SER A 217 -15.78 7.19 -25.58
N MET A 218 -15.79 7.60 -24.31
CA MET A 218 -17.01 8.12 -23.69
C MET A 218 -17.30 9.57 -24.12
N SER A 219 -16.41 10.18 -24.92
CA SER A 219 -16.46 11.59 -25.34
C SER A 219 -17.65 11.98 -26.22
N THR A 220 -18.20 11.07 -27.05
CA THR A 220 -19.22 11.43 -28.05
C THR A 220 -20.60 10.83 -27.79
N GLY A 221 -20.69 9.60 -27.26
CA GLY A 221 -21.96 8.90 -27.06
C GLY A 221 -22.72 9.33 -25.81
N PHE A 222 -22.03 9.49 -24.68
CA PHE A 222 -22.68 9.93 -23.43
C PHE A 222 -23.06 11.40 -23.42
N VAL A 223 -22.34 12.24 -24.17
CA VAL A 223 -22.71 13.66 -24.34
C VAL A 223 -24.03 13.76 -25.10
N ARG A 224 -24.26 12.89 -26.10
CA ARG A 224 -25.52 12.83 -26.86
C ARG A 224 -26.71 12.28 -26.08
N ASP A 225 -26.54 11.29 -25.20
CA ASP A 225 -27.63 10.76 -24.34
C ASP A 225 -28.02 11.79 -23.24
N LEU A 226 -27.07 12.64 -22.80
CA LEU A 226 -27.36 13.81 -21.95
C LEU A 226 -28.10 14.92 -22.71
N GLU A 227 -27.87 15.08 -24.02
CA GLU A 227 -28.64 15.98 -24.91
C GLU A 227 -30.02 15.39 -25.30
N GLY A 228 -30.25 14.09 -25.03
CA GLY A 228 -31.46 13.33 -25.41
C GLY A 228 -32.72 13.62 -24.58
N ALA A 229 -32.58 14.34 -23.47
CA ALA A 229 -33.68 15.05 -22.83
C ALA A 229 -33.36 16.55 -22.91
N PRO A 230 -34.24 17.39 -23.49
CA PRO A 230 -33.98 18.81 -23.65
C PRO A 230 -34.13 19.54 -22.30
N THR A 231 -33.31 19.22 -21.31
CA THR A 231 -32.98 20.21 -20.27
C THR A 231 -31.79 20.98 -20.80
N ARG A 232 -32.08 21.84 -21.77
CA ARG A 232 -31.23 22.98 -22.11
C ARG A 232 -31.31 23.90 -20.90
N ASP A 233 -30.48 23.65 -19.89
CA ASP A 233 -30.28 24.62 -18.81
C ASP A 233 -29.55 25.82 -19.42
N LEU A 234 -30.37 26.72 -19.96
CA LEU A 234 -29.93 27.94 -20.60
C LEU A 234 -29.59 28.92 -19.49
N THR A 235 -28.32 29.21 -19.32
CA THR A 235 -27.86 30.17 -18.32
C THR A 235 -27.68 31.56 -18.93
N ALA A 236 -27.92 32.57 -18.11
CA ALA A 236 -27.63 33.95 -18.46
C ALA A 236 -26.10 34.21 -18.53
N SER A 237 -25.26 33.30 -18.01
CA SER A 237 -23.81 33.45 -17.96
C SER A 237 -23.07 32.11 -18.12
N ASP A 238 -22.48 31.83 -19.28
CA ASP A 238 -21.41 30.81 -19.45
C ASP A 238 -20.61 31.01 -20.76
N ILE A 239 -19.64 30.13 -21.01
CA ILE A 239 -18.52 30.27 -21.97
C ILE A 239 -18.91 29.91 -23.42
N ALA A 240 -19.96 29.11 -23.65
CA ALA A 240 -20.37 28.69 -24.99
C ALA A 240 -21.58 29.50 -25.48
N PHE A 241 -21.39 30.32 -26.52
CA PHE A 241 -22.48 31.06 -27.17
C PHE A 241 -23.42 30.07 -27.89
N HIS A 242 -24.71 30.11 -27.56
CA HIS A 242 -25.71 29.25 -28.16
C HIS A 242 -26.56 29.99 -29.20
N ALA A 243 -27.27 31.02 -28.77
CA ALA A 243 -28.23 31.75 -29.60
C ALA A 243 -28.41 33.20 -29.14
N LEU A 244 -29.10 33.99 -29.97
CA LEU A 244 -29.58 35.32 -29.59
C LEU A 244 -31.08 35.24 -29.34
N ARG A 245 -31.54 35.80 -28.23
CA ARG A 245 -32.97 35.96 -27.93
C ARG A 245 -33.30 37.39 -27.53
N GLU A 246 -34.58 37.74 -27.55
CA GLU A 246 -35.04 39.02 -27.03
C GLU A 246 -34.79 39.12 -25.51
N TYR A 247 -34.46 40.34 -25.08
CA TYR A 247 -34.25 40.70 -23.69
C TYR A 247 -35.55 40.60 -22.90
N VAL A 248 -35.49 39.94 -21.75
CA VAL A 248 -36.57 39.89 -20.77
C VAL A 248 -36.11 40.59 -19.50
N PRO A 249 -36.97 41.37 -18.82
CA PRO A 249 -36.64 41.97 -17.53
C PRO A 249 -36.14 40.90 -16.53
N GLY A 250 -34.91 41.06 -16.05
CA GLY A 250 -34.19 40.06 -15.24
C GLY A 250 -32.88 39.62 -15.87
N ASP A 251 -32.74 39.78 -17.19
CA ASP A 251 -31.50 39.47 -17.90
C ASP A 251 -30.38 40.48 -17.58
N GLU A 252 -29.15 39.97 -17.50
CA GLU A 252 -27.95 40.79 -17.30
C GLU A 252 -27.69 41.69 -18.52
N ARG A 253 -27.65 43.02 -18.29
CA ARG A 253 -27.43 44.02 -19.34
C ARG A 253 -26.07 43.89 -20.04
N ARG A 254 -25.07 43.30 -19.38
CA ARG A 254 -23.73 43.05 -19.97
C ARG A 254 -23.79 42.07 -21.14
N ASN A 255 -24.80 41.20 -21.16
CA ASN A 255 -24.93 40.15 -22.17
C ASN A 255 -25.71 40.62 -23.41
N ILE A 256 -26.11 41.90 -23.45
CA ILE A 256 -26.75 42.51 -24.62
C ILE A 256 -25.78 42.49 -25.82
N HIS A 257 -26.26 41.96 -26.93
CA HIS A 257 -25.55 41.94 -28.20
C HIS A 257 -25.91 43.19 -29.00
N TRP A 258 -25.14 44.26 -28.82
CA TRP A 258 -25.39 45.58 -29.42
C TRP A 258 -25.51 45.55 -30.95
N LYS A 259 -24.70 44.73 -31.63
CA LYS A 259 -24.73 44.65 -33.11
C LYS A 259 -26.03 44.04 -33.65
N SER A 260 -26.63 43.10 -32.93
CA SER A 260 -27.91 42.51 -33.35
C SER A 260 -29.06 43.43 -32.94
N THR A 261 -28.98 44.00 -31.74
CA THR A 261 -29.93 45.02 -31.25
C THR A 261 -30.07 46.19 -32.24
N ALA A 262 -28.95 46.67 -32.79
CA ALA A 262 -28.95 47.74 -33.79
C ALA A 262 -29.60 47.36 -35.13
N LYS A 263 -29.71 46.06 -35.46
CA LYS A 263 -30.34 45.57 -36.70
C LYS A 263 -31.82 45.26 -36.53
N THR A 264 -32.21 44.70 -35.39
CA THR A 264 -33.60 44.28 -35.13
C THR A 264 -34.43 45.36 -34.47
N GLY A 265 -33.82 46.38 -33.85
CA GLY A 265 -34.53 47.43 -33.12
C GLY A 265 -35.05 47.02 -31.74
N SER A 266 -34.93 45.74 -31.38
CA SER A 266 -35.23 45.17 -30.06
C SER A 266 -33.94 44.74 -29.34
N TYR A 267 -33.89 44.88 -28.01
CA TYR A 267 -32.73 44.44 -27.21
C TYR A 267 -32.55 42.93 -27.33
N MET A 268 -31.40 42.50 -27.83
CA MET A 268 -31.05 41.09 -27.98
C MET A 268 -30.00 40.69 -26.96
N VAL A 269 -30.18 39.57 -26.27
CA VAL A 269 -29.24 39.02 -25.28
C VAL A 269 -28.58 37.76 -25.83
N ARG A 270 -27.28 37.61 -25.58
CA ARG A 270 -26.55 36.35 -25.83
C ARG A 270 -27.05 35.31 -24.83
N GLN A 271 -27.58 34.21 -25.34
CA GLN A 271 -27.89 33.03 -24.56
C GLN A 271 -26.70 32.09 -24.60
N PHE A 272 -26.24 31.68 -23.41
CA PHE A 272 -25.12 30.77 -23.27
C PHE A 272 -25.61 29.38 -22.91
N GLU A 273 -24.93 28.37 -23.42
CA GLU A 273 -25.12 26.98 -23.02
C GLU A 273 -24.20 26.68 -21.84
N GLU A 274 -24.76 26.10 -20.78
CA GLU A 274 -23.97 25.69 -19.63
C GLU A 274 -22.97 24.62 -20.07
N THR A 275 -21.68 24.97 -20.06
CA THR A 275 -20.62 24.03 -20.41
C THR A 275 -20.42 23.13 -19.20
N ARG A 276 -21.28 22.12 -19.00
CA ARG A 276 -21.04 21.10 -17.98
C ARG A 276 -19.69 20.46 -18.29
N ARG A 277 -18.66 20.82 -17.51
CA ARG A 277 -17.41 20.05 -17.48
C ARG A 277 -17.83 18.63 -17.15
N SER A 278 -17.69 17.71 -18.09
CA SER A 278 -18.11 16.32 -17.90
C SER A 278 -17.21 15.69 -16.83
N HIS A 279 -17.60 15.82 -15.57
CA HIS A 279 -16.90 15.20 -14.47
C HIS A 279 -17.45 13.78 -14.29
N LEU A 280 -16.55 12.80 -14.40
CA LEU A 280 -16.88 11.40 -14.26
C LEU A 280 -16.49 10.95 -12.85
N LEU A 281 -17.44 10.41 -12.11
CA LEU A 281 -17.18 9.79 -10.81
C LEU A 281 -17.14 8.27 -10.98
N VAL A 282 -16.12 7.62 -10.41
CA VAL A 282 -16.04 6.16 -10.27
C VAL A 282 -15.98 5.87 -8.77
N ALA A 283 -17.03 5.27 -8.22
CA ALA A 283 -17.12 4.89 -6.81
C ALA A 283 -17.09 3.37 -6.65
N LEU A 284 -16.07 2.84 -6.00
CA LEU A 284 -15.86 1.41 -5.78
C LEU A 284 -16.20 1.02 -4.34
N SER A 285 -17.21 0.16 -4.14
CA SER A 285 -17.46 -0.39 -2.80
C SER A 285 -16.31 -1.31 -2.39
N LEU A 286 -15.82 -1.16 -1.16
CA LEU A 286 -14.90 -2.11 -0.51
C LEU A 286 -15.58 -2.93 0.59
N SER A 287 -16.91 -2.79 0.77
CA SER A 287 -17.63 -3.54 1.80
C SER A 287 -17.74 -5.00 1.40
N SER A 288 -17.25 -5.92 2.23
CA SER A 288 -17.40 -7.36 1.95
C SER A 288 -18.86 -7.80 1.86
N SER A 289 -19.79 -7.05 2.45
CA SER A 289 -21.22 -7.33 2.40
C SER A 289 -21.90 -6.94 1.08
N ASP A 290 -21.21 -6.19 0.22
CA ASP A 290 -21.68 -5.78 -1.10
C ASP A 290 -21.19 -6.71 -2.23
N TYR A 291 -20.49 -7.81 -1.89
CA TYR A 291 -20.02 -8.82 -2.83
C TYR A 291 -20.43 -10.23 -2.37
N GLY A 292 -20.65 -11.13 -3.33
CA GLY A 292 -20.94 -12.55 -3.08
C GLY A 292 -19.67 -13.37 -2.86
N ASN A 293 -18.59 -13.04 -3.58
CA ASN A 293 -17.30 -13.71 -3.49
C ASN A 293 -16.14 -12.73 -3.79
N ASP A 294 -14.90 -13.20 -3.70
CA ASP A 294 -13.70 -12.38 -3.96
C ASP A 294 -13.56 -12.03 -5.45
N GLU A 295 -13.99 -12.93 -6.33
CA GLU A 295 -13.90 -12.78 -7.79
C GLU A 295 -14.78 -11.62 -8.32
N GLU A 296 -15.99 -11.45 -7.79
CA GLU A 296 -16.84 -10.29 -8.06
C GLU A 296 -16.14 -8.97 -7.68
N PHE A 297 -15.42 -8.98 -6.56
CA PHE A 297 -14.64 -7.82 -6.11
C PHE A 297 -13.45 -7.55 -7.03
N GLU A 298 -12.68 -8.57 -7.41
CA GLU A 298 -11.62 -8.46 -8.42
C GLU A 298 -12.14 -7.90 -9.75
N LEU A 299 -13.33 -8.32 -10.18
CA LEU A 299 -14.01 -7.82 -11.37
C LEU A 299 -14.39 -6.34 -11.21
N ALA A 300 -14.93 -5.93 -10.06
CA ALA A 300 -15.25 -4.54 -9.77
C ALA A 300 -14.01 -3.65 -9.74
N VAL A 301 -12.90 -4.10 -9.17
CA VAL A 301 -11.62 -3.34 -9.18
C VAL A 301 -11.10 -3.20 -10.61
N SER A 302 -11.18 -4.26 -11.41
CA SER A 302 -10.77 -4.27 -12.82
C SER A 302 -11.65 -3.33 -13.67
N ALA A 303 -12.96 -3.30 -13.41
CA ALA A 303 -13.90 -2.38 -14.04
C ALA A 303 -13.62 -0.92 -13.63
N ALA A 304 -13.36 -0.64 -12.35
CA ALA A 304 -13.00 0.69 -11.86
C ALA A 304 -11.69 1.19 -12.50
N GLY A 305 -10.67 0.32 -12.58
CA GLY A 305 -9.41 0.61 -13.26
C GLY A 305 -9.61 0.91 -14.75
N SER A 306 -10.44 0.11 -15.43
CA SER A 306 -10.74 0.31 -16.86
C SER A 306 -11.49 1.63 -17.13
N LEU A 307 -12.50 1.96 -16.32
CA LEU A 307 -13.27 3.20 -16.42
C LEU A 307 -12.40 4.43 -16.10
N GLY A 308 -11.63 4.37 -15.00
CA GLY A 308 -10.74 5.45 -14.60
C GLY A 308 -9.64 5.71 -15.63
N VAL A 309 -8.95 4.66 -16.08
CA VAL A 309 -7.94 4.76 -17.16
C VAL A 309 -8.56 5.33 -18.43
N ARG A 310 -9.77 4.90 -18.82
CA ARG A 310 -10.43 5.43 -20.01
C ARG A 310 -10.77 6.91 -19.86
N ALA A 311 -11.31 7.34 -18.72
CA ALA A 311 -11.65 8.73 -18.48
C ALA A 311 -10.40 9.64 -18.56
N MET A 312 -9.26 9.16 -18.06
CA MET A 312 -7.97 9.86 -18.17
C MET A 312 -7.46 9.94 -19.61
N LEU A 313 -7.65 8.88 -20.41
CA LEU A 313 -7.31 8.89 -21.83
C LEU A 313 -8.20 9.86 -22.63
N ASP A 314 -9.47 9.97 -22.26
CA ASP A 314 -10.43 10.91 -22.85
C ASP A 314 -10.21 12.37 -22.37
N SER A 315 -9.17 12.62 -21.57
CA SER A 315 -8.88 13.93 -20.96
C SER A 315 -10.07 14.51 -20.18
N ARG A 316 -10.92 13.64 -19.63
CA ARG A 316 -12.05 14.04 -18.77
C ARG A 316 -11.57 14.27 -17.35
N THR A 317 -12.21 15.20 -16.66
CA THR A 317 -12.08 15.30 -15.21
C THR A 317 -12.71 14.06 -14.60
N VAL A 318 -11.92 13.27 -13.88
CA VAL A 318 -12.38 12.03 -13.23
C VAL A 318 -12.04 12.07 -11.76
N SER A 319 -12.98 11.66 -10.91
CA SER A 319 -12.70 11.33 -9.51
C SER A 319 -12.91 9.83 -9.32
N VAL A 320 -11.91 9.16 -8.75
CA VAL A 320 -12.04 7.75 -8.36
C VAL A 320 -12.00 7.67 -6.85
N VAL A 321 -13.06 7.13 -6.25
CA VAL A 321 -13.23 6.99 -4.82
C VAL A 321 -13.54 5.55 -4.46
N ALA A 322 -13.14 5.13 -3.27
CA ALA A 322 -13.46 3.82 -2.72
C ALA A 322 -13.99 3.96 -1.30
N SER A 323 -14.76 2.99 -0.80
CA SER A 323 -15.18 2.97 0.60
C SER A 323 -13.98 3.10 1.53
N ALA A 324 -14.02 4.01 2.52
CA ALA A 324 -12.97 4.03 3.53
C ALA A 324 -13.11 2.84 4.48
N ARG A 325 -11.97 2.30 4.93
CA ARG A 325 -11.92 1.30 6.00
C ARG A 325 -11.95 2.04 7.33
N THR A 326 -12.89 1.67 8.21
CA THR A 326 -12.83 2.10 9.61
C THR A 326 -11.70 1.32 10.29
N PRO A 327 -10.69 1.97 10.89
CA PRO A 327 -9.63 1.27 11.61
C PRO A 327 -10.18 0.48 12.79
N ASP A 328 -9.64 -0.72 13.06
CA ASP A 328 -10.19 -1.64 14.09
C ASP A 328 -10.23 -1.05 15.51
N PHE A 329 -9.39 -0.05 15.79
CA PHE A 329 -9.33 0.64 17.08
C PHE A 329 -10.35 1.80 17.22
N ALA A 330 -11.02 2.19 16.14
CA ALA A 330 -11.98 3.30 16.16
C ALA A 330 -13.32 2.84 16.76
N LYS A 331 -13.79 3.53 17.81
CA LYS A 331 -15.10 3.26 18.44
C LYS A 331 -16.31 3.66 17.59
N LYS A 332 -16.10 4.42 16.51
CA LYS A 332 -17.14 4.92 15.60
C LYS A 332 -16.72 4.70 14.16
N ILE A 333 -17.69 4.37 13.31
CA ILE A 333 -17.51 4.21 11.87
C ILE A 333 -17.04 5.54 11.28
N VAL A 334 -15.99 5.49 10.45
CA VAL A 334 -15.48 6.66 9.75
C VAL A 334 -16.30 6.83 8.47
N HIS A 335 -17.15 7.85 8.44
CA HIS A 335 -17.92 8.23 7.26
C HIS A 335 -17.05 9.10 6.34
N THR A 336 -16.06 8.51 5.70
CA THR A 336 -15.27 9.17 4.65
C THR A 336 -15.08 8.25 3.46
N VAL A 337 -14.64 8.80 2.34
CA VAL A 337 -14.24 8.02 1.16
C VAL A 337 -12.73 8.09 0.98
N ARG A 338 -12.13 6.99 0.52
CA ARG A 338 -10.73 6.96 0.12
C ARG A 338 -10.64 7.45 -1.33
N ARG A 339 -10.12 8.67 -1.52
CA ARG A 339 -9.80 9.18 -2.86
C ARG A 339 -8.56 8.47 -3.40
N LEU A 340 -8.66 7.92 -4.61
CA LEU A 340 -7.53 7.30 -5.29
C LEU A 340 -6.83 8.35 -6.17
N SER A 341 -5.52 8.22 -6.32
CA SER A 341 -4.71 9.19 -7.03
C SER A 341 -4.90 9.11 -8.54
N ILE A 342 -5.36 10.21 -9.13
CA ILE A 342 -5.60 10.39 -10.56
C ILE A 342 -4.47 11.15 -11.28
N VAL A 343 -3.29 11.29 -10.67
CA VAL A 343 -2.15 12.03 -11.23
C VAL A 343 -1.71 11.46 -12.58
N ASN A 344 -1.66 10.13 -12.69
CA ASN A 344 -1.42 9.42 -13.94
C ASN A 344 -2.03 8.01 -13.83
N ARG A 345 -2.17 7.33 -14.98
CA ARG A 345 -2.76 5.98 -15.06
C ARG A 345 -2.06 4.98 -14.14
N GLY A 346 -0.73 4.98 -14.12
CA GLY A 346 0.07 4.07 -13.30
C GLY A 346 -0.22 4.26 -11.81
N ARG A 347 -0.37 5.50 -11.34
CA ARG A 347 -0.62 5.79 -9.93
C ARG A 347 -2.04 5.42 -9.49
N LEU A 348 -3.03 5.59 -10.37
CA LEU A 348 -4.38 5.07 -10.12
C LEU A 348 -4.36 3.55 -9.94
N LEU A 349 -3.64 2.85 -10.83
CA LEU A 349 -3.51 1.39 -10.77
C LEU A 349 -2.67 0.92 -9.57
N ASP A 350 -1.64 1.67 -9.16
CA ASP A 350 -0.89 1.41 -7.92
C ASP A 350 -1.82 1.48 -6.70
N ASP A 351 -2.69 2.49 -6.62
CA ASP A 351 -3.63 2.65 -5.51
C ASP A 351 -4.70 1.54 -5.53
N LEU A 352 -5.21 1.17 -6.72
CA LEU A 352 -6.15 0.05 -6.91
C LEU A 352 -5.51 -1.33 -6.62
N ALA A 353 -4.21 -1.49 -6.82
CA ALA A 353 -3.51 -2.71 -6.40
C ALA A 353 -3.55 -2.89 -4.87
N GLY A 354 -3.60 -1.80 -4.10
CA GLY A 354 -3.65 -1.81 -2.64
C GLY A 354 -5.05 -1.65 -2.03
N VAL A 355 -6.14 -1.87 -2.78
CA VAL A 355 -7.50 -1.92 -2.20
C VAL A 355 -7.86 -3.36 -1.87
N GLU A 356 -8.51 -3.56 -0.73
CA GLU A 356 -8.93 -4.87 -0.21
C GLU A 356 -10.37 -4.76 0.32
N LEU A 357 -11.09 -5.88 0.32
CA LEU A 357 -12.38 -5.96 0.99
C LEU A 357 -12.19 -5.74 2.50
N ALA A 358 -13.15 -5.06 3.10
CA ALA A 358 -13.22 -4.93 4.53
C ALA A 358 -14.67 -5.03 5.01
N PRO A 359 -14.94 -5.80 6.10
CA PRO A 359 -16.27 -5.88 6.68
C PRO A 359 -16.72 -4.56 7.31
N THR A 360 -15.76 -3.71 7.69
CA THR A 360 -15.98 -2.39 8.30
C THR A 360 -15.98 -1.23 7.30
N ALA A 361 -15.90 -1.52 6.00
CA ALA A 361 -15.99 -0.50 4.97
C ALA A 361 -17.44 -0.09 4.71
N LEU A 362 -17.63 1.19 4.39
CA LEU A 362 -18.93 1.77 4.02
C LEU A 362 -19.59 0.96 2.91
N ARG A 363 -20.89 0.74 3.06
CA ARG A 363 -21.71 0.08 2.03
C ARG A 363 -22.01 1.03 0.88
N LEU A 364 -22.44 0.49 -0.25
CA LEU A 364 -22.67 1.25 -1.47
C LEU A 364 -23.56 2.51 -1.30
N PRO A 365 -24.70 2.48 -0.58
CA PRO A 365 -25.54 3.68 -0.44
C PRO A 365 -24.83 4.82 0.32
N GLU A 366 -24.07 4.47 1.37
CA GLU A 366 -23.31 5.44 2.18
C GLU A 366 -22.10 5.98 1.40
N LEU A 367 -21.41 5.12 0.66
CA LEU A 367 -20.34 5.52 -0.26
C LEU A 367 -20.88 6.51 -1.30
N ALA A 368 -22.03 6.20 -1.91
CA ALA A 368 -22.66 7.05 -2.92
C ALA A 368 -23.07 8.41 -2.34
N GLN A 369 -23.62 8.45 -1.12
CA GLN A 369 -23.95 9.69 -0.42
C GLN A 369 -22.72 10.59 -0.28
N ILE A 370 -21.64 10.09 0.32
CA ILE A 370 -20.44 10.91 0.57
C ILE A 370 -19.77 11.30 -0.75
N ALA A 371 -19.73 10.39 -1.73
CA ALA A 371 -19.17 10.68 -3.04
C ALA A 371 -19.96 11.76 -3.80
N ALA A 372 -21.29 11.78 -3.66
CA ALA A 372 -22.15 12.83 -4.24
C ALA A 372 -21.92 14.18 -3.56
N GLU A 373 -21.77 14.20 -2.23
CA GLU A 373 -21.48 15.43 -1.45
C GLU A 373 -20.09 16.00 -1.77
N GLU A 374 -19.09 15.14 -1.99
CA GLU A 374 -17.71 15.56 -2.26
C GLU A 374 -17.43 15.93 -3.72
N SER A 375 -18.24 15.46 -4.67
CA SER A 375 -18.00 15.65 -6.10
C SER A 375 -18.99 16.64 -6.74
N THR A 376 -18.55 17.90 -6.86
CA THR A 376 -19.37 18.93 -7.53
C THR A 376 -19.20 18.88 -9.04
N GLY A 377 -20.29 19.04 -9.79
CA GLY A 377 -20.26 19.09 -11.26
C GLY A 377 -20.14 17.71 -11.93
N THR A 378 -20.34 16.63 -11.18
CA THR A 378 -20.43 15.26 -11.72
C THR A 378 -21.57 15.18 -12.73
N SER A 379 -21.28 14.72 -13.94
CA SER A 379 -22.29 14.49 -14.97
C SER A 379 -22.69 13.02 -15.07
N ILE A 380 -21.74 12.12 -14.76
CA ILE A 380 -21.93 10.66 -14.82
C ILE A 380 -21.25 10.05 -13.60
N ALA A 381 -21.96 9.18 -12.88
CA ALA A 381 -21.46 8.46 -11.73
C ALA A 381 -21.55 6.95 -11.95
N PHE A 382 -20.40 6.28 -11.99
CA PHE A 382 -20.30 4.83 -11.98
C PHE A 382 -20.19 4.33 -10.55
N LEU A 383 -21.14 3.50 -10.12
CA LEU A 383 -21.16 2.86 -8.81
C LEU A 383 -20.84 1.37 -8.98
N LEU A 384 -19.71 0.91 -8.45
CA LEU A 384 -19.24 -0.47 -8.61
C LEU A 384 -19.46 -1.28 -7.33
N CYS A 385 -20.12 -2.42 -7.48
CA CYS A 385 -20.50 -3.33 -6.41
C CYS A 385 -20.64 -4.77 -6.93
N GLY A 386 -20.83 -5.72 -6.04
CA GLY A 386 -21.11 -7.12 -6.37
C GLY A 386 -22.61 -7.45 -6.38
N SER A 387 -22.90 -8.74 -6.54
CA SER A 387 -24.26 -9.28 -6.77
C SER A 387 -25.20 -9.17 -5.56
N THR A 388 -24.65 -9.02 -4.34
CA THR A 388 -25.43 -9.00 -3.10
C THR A 388 -26.13 -7.66 -2.84
N VAL A 389 -25.77 -6.60 -3.59
CA VAL A 389 -26.45 -5.31 -3.45
C VAL A 389 -27.82 -5.35 -4.11
N THR A 390 -28.85 -5.13 -3.31
CA THR A 390 -30.25 -5.21 -3.76
C THR A 390 -30.65 -4.01 -4.63
N ALA A 391 -31.68 -4.20 -5.46
CA ALA A 391 -32.24 -3.11 -6.27
C ALA A 391 -32.69 -1.90 -5.42
N THR A 392 -33.16 -2.12 -4.19
CA THR A 392 -33.53 -1.05 -3.26
C THR A 392 -32.31 -0.24 -2.82
N GLN A 393 -31.19 -0.91 -2.52
CA GLN A 393 -29.94 -0.25 -2.15
C GLN A 393 -29.33 0.50 -3.34
N LEU A 394 -29.39 -0.06 -4.55
CA LEU A 394 -28.95 0.65 -5.77
C LEU A 394 -29.75 1.93 -6.01
N ARG A 395 -31.09 1.89 -5.84
CA ARG A 395 -31.95 3.08 -5.95
C ARG A 395 -31.64 4.10 -4.85
N ALA A 396 -31.45 3.65 -3.61
CA ALA A 396 -31.07 4.52 -2.51
C ALA A 396 -29.70 5.19 -2.76
N ALA A 397 -28.73 4.45 -3.30
CA ALA A 397 -27.44 5.00 -3.69
C ALA A 397 -27.60 6.08 -4.78
N ALA A 398 -28.38 5.79 -5.82
CA ALA A 398 -28.64 6.73 -6.92
C ALA A 398 -29.37 8.00 -6.46
N SER A 399 -30.29 7.93 -5.49
CA SER A 399 -31.06 9.07 -5.02
C SER A 399 -30.26 10.16 -4.30
N HIS A 400 -29.00 9.90 -3.94
CA HIS A 400 -28.11 10.91 -3.36
C HIS A 400 -27.52 11.86 -4.40
N PHE A 401 -27.52 11.48 -5.68
CA PHE A 401 -27.00 12.33 -6.74
C PHE A 401 -28.04 13.38 -7.17
N PRO A 402 -27.64 14.62 -7.47
CA PRO A 402 -28.54 15.65 -7.99
C PRO A 402 -29.21 15.24 -9.30
N LEU A 403 -30.33 15.89 -9.63
CA LEU A 403 -31.00 15.72 -10.91
C LEU A 403 -30.06 16.10 -12.07
N GLY A 404 -30.08 15.30 -13.13
CA GLY A 404 -29.21 15.46 -14.30
C GLY A 404 -27.83 14.80 -14.20
N VAL A 405 -27.56 14.05 -13.13
CA VAL A 405 -26.43 13.09 -13.08
C VAL A 405 -26.91 11.74 -13.59
N ASP A 406 -26.24 11.20 -14.62
CA ASP A 406 -26.50 9.84 -15.10
C ASP A 406 -25.79 8.83 -14.20
N VAL A 407 -26.57 8.11 -13.39
CA VAL A 407 -26.04 7.12 -12.43
C VAL A 407 -26.05 5.74 -13.08
N VAL A 408 -24.88 5.11 -13.12
CA VAL A 408 -24.66 3.77 -13.67
C VAL A 408 -24.15 2.84 -12.58
N ALA A 409 -25.00 1.96 -12.09
CA ALA A 409 -24.58 0.89 -11.19
C ALA A 409 -24.00 -0.27 -12.02
N VAL A 410 -22.71 -0.55 -11.84
CA VAL A 410 -22.04 -1.73 -12.39
C VAL A 410 -22.04 -2.82 -11.32
N VAL A 411 -22.91 -3.82 -11.51
CA VAL A 411 -23.06 -4.98 -10.64
C VAL A 411 -22.18 -6.10 -11.21
N CYS A 412 -21.14 -6.46 -10.48
CA CYS A 412 -20.22 -7.53 -10.82
C CYS A 412 -20.79 -8.83 -10.23
N ASP A 413 -21.18 -9.77 -11.08
CA ASP A 413 -21.80 -11.04 -10.69
C ASP A 413 -21.13 -12.14 -11.49
N GLU A 414 -20.17 -12.83 -10.88
CA GLU A 414 -19.25 -13.71 -11.60
C GLU A 414 -20.02 -14.81 -12.37
N GLY A 415 -19.78 -14.89 -13.69
CA GLY A 415 -20.42 -15.87 -14.55
C GLY A 415 -21.89 -15.57 -14.90
N ALA A 416 -22.46 -14.45 -14.43
CA ALA A 416 -23.79 -14.02 -14.82
C ALA A 416 -23.85 -13.59 -16.29
N VAL A 417 -25.03 -13.72 -16.89
CA VAL A 417 -25.29 -13.22 -18.25
C VAL A 417 -25.35 -11.69 -18.20
N PRO A 418 -24.58 -10.98 -19.03
CA PRO A 418 -24.55 -9.53 -19.00
C PRO A 418 -25.92 -8.93 -19.34
N ALA A 419 -26.34 -7.97 -18.53
CA ALA A 419 -27.66 -7.35 -18.65
C ALA A 419 -27.56 -5.84 -18.41
N LEU A 420 -28.31 -5.06 -19.19
CA LEU A 420 -28.49 -3.62 -18.98
C LEU A 420 -29.97 -3.35 -18.75
N ARG A 421 -30.31 -2.80 -17.59
CA ARG A 421 -31.68 -2.43 -17.21
C ARG A 421 -31.71 -0.97 -16.80
N ARG A 422 -32.61 -0.18 -17.40
CA ARG A 422 -32.82 1.23 -17.03
C ARG A 422 -34.06 1.33 -16.14
N VAL A 423 -33.92 1.96 -15.00
CA VAL A 423 -35.00 2.19 -14.02
C VAL A 423 -34.97 3.67 -13.63
N SER A 424 -35.82 4.48 -14.27
CA SER A 424 -35.76 5.94 -14.16
C SER A 424 -34.37 6.47 -14.55
N ASP A 425 -33.70 7.19 -13.65
CA ASP A 425 -32.39 7.83 -13.86
C ASP A 425 -31.22 6.92 -13.47
N LEU A 426 -31.50 5.68 -13.07
CA LEU A 426 -30.50 4.66 -12.75
C LEU A 426 -30.41 3.64 -13.89
N SER A 427 -29.21 3.47 -14.43
CA SER A 427 -28.86 2.35 -15.31
C SER A 427 -28.14 1.27 -14.51
N VAL A 428 -28.68 0.05 -14.46
CA VAL A 428 -28.03 -1.10 -13.83
C VAL A 428 -27.41 -1.98 -14.91
N LEU A 429 -26.09 -2.06 -14.88
CA LEU A 429 -25.27 -2.88 -15.76
C LEU A 429 -24.71 -4.07 -14.97
N THR A 430 -25.23 -5.27 -15.23
CA THR A 430 -24.67 -6.51 -14.69
C THR A 430 -23.60 -7.05 -15.63
N ILE A 431 -22.42 -7.36 -15.12
CA ILE A 431 -21.30 -7.95 -15.86
C ILE A 431 -20.85 -9.24 -15.19
N GLY A 432 -20.65 -10.30 -15.99
CA GLY A 432 -20.06 -11.56 -15.53
C GLY A 432 -18.58 -11.69 -15.86
N TYR A 433 -18.14 -11.02 -16.91
CA TYR A 433 -16.74 -10.90 -17.31
C TYR A 433 -16.37 -9.44 -17.58
N LEU A 434 -15.09 -9.12 -17.49
CA LEU A 434 -14.61 -7.76 -17.68
C LEU A 434 -14.92 -7.24 -19.10
N GLU A 435 -14.88 -8.10 -20.11
CA GLU A 435 -15.21 -7.80 -21.51
C GLU A 435 -16.68 -7.39 -21.71
N ASP A 436 -17.58 -7.80 -20.81
CA ASP A 436 -18.99 -7.44 -20.88
C ASP A 436 -19.21 -5.95 -20.61
N LEU A 437 -18.34 -5.33 -19.81
CA LEU A 437 -18.33 -3.89 -19.58
C LEU A 437 -18.12 -3.14 -20.90
N GLN A 438 -17.15 -3.59 -21.70
CA GLN A 438 -16.84 -3.01 -23.00
C GLN A 438 -18.05 -3.07 -23.94
N LYS A 439 -18.65 -4.26 -24.08
CA LYS A 439 -19.76 -4.51 -24.99
C LYS A 439 -21.00 -3.74 -24.58
N SER A 440 -21.29 -3.70 -23.29
CA SER A 440 -22.49 -3.05 -22.75
C SER A 440 -22.42 -1.54 -22.87
N LEU A 441 -21.25 -0.94 -22.60
CA LEU A 441 -21.04 0.49 -22.81
C LEU A 441 -21.08 0.85 -24.30
N ALA A 442 -20.49 0.03 -25.18
CA ALA A 442 -20.56 0.24 -26.63
C ALA A 442 -22.01 0.21 -27.14
N LYS A 443 -22.82 -0.75 -26.67
CA LYS A 443 -24.24 -0.85 -27.03
C LYS A 443 -25.04 0.36 -26.55
N ARG A 444 -24.77 0.82 -25.32
CA ARG A 444 -25.40 2.02 -24.77
C ARG A 444 -25.09 3.27 -25.58
N MET A 445 -23.85 3.43 -26.04
CA MET A 445 -23.47 4.58 -26.87
C MET A 445 -24.06 4.56 -28.29
N ALA A 446 -24.50 3.38 -28.76
CA ALA A 446 -25.08 3.22 -30.09
C ALA A 446 -26.61 3.37 -30.11
N THR A 447 -27.25 3.34 -28.94
CA THR A 447 -28.69 3.55 -28.76
C THR A 447 -28.92 5.00 -28.40
#